data_AF-A0AAU7P0Q1-F1
#
_entry.id   AF-A0AAU7P0Q1-F1
#
_cell.length_a   1.000
_cell.length_b   1.000
_cell.length_c   1.000
_cell.angle_alpha   90.00
_cell.angle_beta   90.00
_cell.angle_gamma   90.00
#
_symmetry.space_group_name_H-M   'P 1'
#
loop_
_entity.id
_entity.type
_entity.pdbx_description
1 polymer ?
#
loop_
_entity_poly.entity_id
_entity_poly.type
_entity_poly.pdbx_seq_one_letter_code
_entity_poly.pdbx_strand_id
1 'polypeptide(L)'
;MEILVAIMIEDRSGVGNLEQIFSVPGIDMVLEGAVDLSKSYGVPGQFTHPEIVQAVQNIATTCRTKRVPFARFHAIRNNLTIGKSKMFRPFC
;
A
#
# COMPACT_ATOMS: atom_id res chain seq x y z
N MET A 1 27.29 -7.77 1.57
CA MET A 1 26.20 -7.46 0.63
C MET A 1 24.92 -7.95 1.28
N GLU A 2 23.99 -7.06 1.54
CA GLU A 2 22.68 -7.41 2.09
C GLU A 2 21.64 -7.35 0.95
N ILE A 3 20.59 -8.14 1.08
CA ILE A 3 19.49 -8.23 0.09
C ILE A 3 18.30 -7.49 0.68
N LEU A 4 17.64 -6.68 -0.15
CA LEU A 4 16.38 -6.02 0.19
C LEU A 4 15.24 -6.67 -0.59
N VAL A 5 14.17 -7.04 0.12
CA VAL A 5 12.95 -7.61 -0.45
C VAL A 5 11.82 -6.62 -0.30
N ALA A 6 11.46 -5.98 -1.42
CA ALA A 6 10.27 -5.16 -1.52
C ALA A 6 9.17 -5.92 -2.27
N ILE A 7 7.96 -5.96 -1.69
CA ILE A 7 6.79 -6.54 -2.35
C ILE A 7 5.84 -5.44 -2.81
N MET A 8 5.06 -5.72 -3.85
CA MET A 8 4.05 -4.79 -4.34
C MET A 8 2.66 -5.40 -4.12
N ILE A 9 1.76 -4.63 -3.52
CA ILE A 9 0.35 -4.98 -3.42
C ILE A 9 -0.41 -4.13 -4.44
N GLU A 10 -0.98 -4.82 -5.44
CA GLU A 10 -1.52 -4.18 -6.64
C GLU A 10 -2.83 -4.80 -7.14
N ASP A 11 -3.44 -5.69 -6.37
CA ASP A 11 -4.71 -6.29 -6.75
C ASP A 11 -5.60 -6.60 -5.53
N ARG A 12 -6.87 -6.91 -5.80
CA ARG A 12 -7.88 -7.24 -4.77
C ARG A 12 -7.50 -8.50 -3.98
N SER A 13 -6.81 -9.46 -4.58
CA SER A 13 -6.38 -10.69 -3.91
C SER A 13 -5.28 -10.42 -2.89
N GLY A 14 -4.29 -9.61 -3.25
CA GLY A 14 -3.21 -9.19 -2.36
C GLY A 14 -3.74 -8.40 -1.16
N VAL A 15 -4.73 -7.52 -1.38
CA VAL A 15 -5.42 -6.82 -0.28
C VAL A 15 -6.19 -7.79 0.62
N GLY A 16 -6.84 -8.81 0.05
CA GLY A 16 -7.56 -9.84 0.80
C GLY A 16 -6.66 -10.78 1.62
N ASN A 17 -5.40 -10.95 1.20
CA ASN A 17 -4.46 -11.89 1.79
C ASN A 17 -3.34 -11.22 2.61
N LEU A 18 -3.52 -9.96 3.02
CA LEU A 18 -2.48 -9.21 3.74
C LEU A 18 -1.93 -9.96 4.96
N GLU A 19 -2.77 -10.60 5.77
CA GLU A 19 -2.28 -11.34 6.95
C GLU A 19 -1.35 -12.50 6.58
N GLN A 20 -1.70 -13.25 5.53
CA GLN A 20 -0.88 -14.36 5.03
C GLN A 20 0.42 -13.85 4.42
N ILE A 21 0.35 -12.78 3.61
CA ILE A 21 1.54 -12.16 3.00
C ILE A 21 2.52 -11.70 4.09
N PHE A 22 2.02 -10.98 5.09
CA PHE A 22 2.84 -10.49 6.21
C PHE A 22 3.27 -11.57 7.20
N SER A 23 2.81 -12.82 7.04
CA SER A 23 3.35 -13.96 7.79
C SER A 23 4.65 -14.49 7.19
N VAL A 24 4.96 -14.13 5.94
CA VAL A 24 6.20 -14.51 5.26
C VAL A 24 7.37 -13.71 5.87
N PRO A 25 8.41 -14.38 6.41
CA PRO A 25 9.57 -13.68 6.96
C PRO A 25 10.41 -13.04 5.85
N GLY A 26 11.06 -11.92 6.17
CA GLY A 26 12.01 -11.26 5.28
C GLY A 26 11.42 -10.27 4.29
N ILE A 27 10.21 -9.73 4.54
CA ILE A 27 9.68 -8.59 3.79
C ILE A 27 10.20 -7.30 4.41
N ASP A 28 11.00 -6.54 3.67
CA ASP A 28 11.60 -5.29 4.14
C ASP A 28 10.77 -4.06 3.82
N MET A 29 9.93 -4.11 2.77
CA MET A 29 9.10 -2.98 2.35
C MET A 29 7.89 -3.42 1.54
N VAL A 30 6.82 -2.63 1.61
CA VAL A 30 5.65 -2.74 0.74
C VAL A 30 5.49 -1.50 -0.14
N LEU A 31 5.23 -1.74 -1.43
CA LEU A 31 4.87 -0.75 -2.43
C LEU A 31 3.39 -0.89 -2.82
N GLU A 32 2.69 0.21 -3.02
CA GLU A 32 1.33 0.21 -3.60
C GLU A 32 1.38 0.45 -5.12
N GLY A 33 0.85 -0.51 -5.89
CA GLY A 33 0.69 -0.39 -7.34
C GLY A 33 -0.66 0.21 -7.72
N ALA A 34 -0.83 1.54 -7.58
CA ALA A 34 -2.16 2.17 -7.73
C ALA A 34 -2.85 1.92 -9.07
N VAL A 35 -2.09 1.89 -10.17
CA VAL A 35 -2.64 1.69 -11.52
C VAL A 35 -3.27 0.31 -11.63
N ASP A 36 -2.52 -0.72 -11.28
CA ASP A 36 -3.00 -2.10 -11.38
C ASP A 36 -4.03 -2.42 -10.29
N LEU A 37 -3.92 -1.79 -9.12
CA LEU A 37 -4.95 -1.87 -8.07
C LEU A 37 -6.28 -1.31 -8.57
N SER A 38 -6.25 -0.14 -9.22
CA SER A 38 -7.46 0.46 -9.80
C SER A 38 -8.10 -0.42 -10.88
N LYS A 39 -7.28 -1.10 -11.70
CA LYS A 39 -7.78 -2.06 -12.70
C LYS A 39 -8.39 -3.28 -12.03
N SER A 40 -7.75 -3.85 -11.01
CA SER A 40 -8.22 -5.04 -10.29
C SER A 40 -9.58 -4.83 -9.61
N TYR A 41 -9.84 -3.60 -9.15
CA TYR A 41 -11.13 -3.23 -8.57
C TYR A 41 -12.17 -2.77 -9.62
N GLY A 42 -11.86 -2.83 -10.91
CA GLY A 42 -12.79 -2.46 -11.97
C GLY A 42 -12.99 -0.95 -12.16
N VAL A 43 -12.12 -0.13 -11.58
CA VAL A 43 -12.21 1.34 -11.59
C VAL A 43 -10.90 1.98 -12.10
N PRO A 44 -10.46 1.65 -13.33
CA PRO A 44 -9.13 2.01 -13.83
C PRO A 44 -8.90 3.52 -13.80
N GLY A 45 -7.79 3.94 -13.17
CA GLY A 45 -7.40 5.35 -13.03
C GLY A 45 -8.18 6.15 -11.99
N GLN A 46 -9.21 5.58 -11.36
CA GLN A 46 -10.04 6.26 -10.35
C GLN A 46 -9.44 6.09 -8.94
N PHE A 47 -8.30 6.72 -8.68
CA PHE A 47 -7.54 6.53 -7.43
C PHE A 47 -8.23 7.07 -6.16
N THR A 48 -9.25 7.91 -6.32
CA THR A 48 -10.08 8.42 -5.21
C THR A 48 -11.38 7.64 -5.04
N HIS A 49 -11.59 6.58 -5.81
CA HIS A 49 -12.76 5.72 -5.65
C HIS A 49 -12.78 5.12 -4.22
N PRO A 50 -13.93 5.07 -3.53
CA PRO A 50 -14.01 4.63 -2.14
C PRO A 50 -13.35 3.28 -1.87
N GLU A 51 -13.52 2.31 -2.78
CA GLU A 51 -12.91 0.99 -2.65
C GLU A 51 -11.37 1.03 -2.74
N ILE A 52 -10.81 1.89 -3.59
CA ILE A 52 -9.34 2.06 -3.70
C ILE A 52 -8.81 2.74 -2.45
N VAL A 53 -9.48 3.78 -1.98
CA VAL A 53 -9.09 4.46 -0.72
C VAL A 53 -9.11 3.47 0.43
N GLN A 54 -10.15 2.64 0.54
CA GLN A 54 -10.24 1.61 1.57
C GLN A 54 -9.13 0.54 1.43
N ALA A 55 -8.86 0.08 0.21
CA ALA A 55 -7.80 -0.89 -0.05
C ALA A 55 -6.42 -0.36 0.39
N VAL A 56 -6.09 0.88 0.01
CA VAL A 56 -4.83 1.53 0.40
C VAL A 56 -4.76 1.74 1.91
N GLN A 57 -5.86 2.11 2.56
CA GLN A 57 -5.92 2.23 4.02
C GLN A 57 -5.67 0.89 4.72
N ASN A 58 -6.22 -0.21 4.20
CA ASN A 58 -6.00 -1.54 4.74
C ASN A 58 -4.52 -1.94 4.62
N ILE A 59 -3.90 -1.74 3.45
CA ILE A 59 -2.47 -2.00 3.24
C ILE A 59 -1.64 -1.17 4.23
N ALA A 60 -1.87 0.14 4.30
CA ALA A 60 -1.11 1.04 5.16
C ALA A 60 -1.25 0.70 6.66
N THR A 61 -2.46 0.33 7.10
CA THR A 61 -2.73 -0.05 8.50
C THR A 61 -2.04 -1.36 8.86
N THR A 62 -2.03 -2.34 7.95
CA THR A 62 -1.30 -3.60 8.15
C THR A 62 0.20 -3.36 8.20
N CYS A 63 0.76 -2.60 7.26
CA CYS A 63 2.18 -2.22 7.25
C CYS A 63 2.58 -1.56 8.58
N ARG A 64 1.78 -0.61 9.06
CA ARG A 64 1.96 0.08 10.34
C ARG A 64 1.96 -0.88 11.53
N THR A 65 0.94 -1.74 11.62
CA THR A 65 0.81 -2.73 12.70
C THR A 65 1.98 -3.69 12.73
N LYS A 66 2.48 -4.10 11.55
CA LYS A 66 3.59 -5.04 11.39
C LYS A 66 4.96 -4.35 11.38
N ARG A 67 5.01 -3.01 11.46
CA ARG A 67 6.22 -2.17 11.40
C ARG A 67 7.06 -2.38 10.14
N VAL A 68 6.40 -2.58 9.01
CA VAL A 68 7.04 -2.67 7.69
C VAL A 68 6.88 -1.34 6.96
N PRO A 69 7.95 -0.74 6.43
CA PRO A 69 7.89 0.46 5.59
C PRO A 69 6.89 0.33 4.43
N PHE A 70 6.08 1.37 4.24
CA PHE A 70 5.09 1.44 3.16
C PHE A 70 5.35 2.66 2.28
N ALA A 71 5.44 2.45 0.96
CA ALA A 71 5.54 3.53 -0.01
C ALA A 71 4.37 3.53 -0.98
N ARG A 72 3.84 4.73 -1.20
CA ARG A 72 2.77 5.02 -2.14
C ARG A 72 3.27 6.00 -3.19
N PHE A 73 3.12 5.65 -4.47
CA PHE A 73 3.61 6.50 -5.56
C PHE A 73 2.61 7.56 -6.01
N HIS A 74 1.32 7.39 -5.71
CA HIS A 74 0.28 8.32 -6.11
C HIS A 74 -0.13 9.24 -4.95
N ALA A 75 0.15 10.53 -5.10
CA ALA A 75 -0.33 11.54 -4.17
C ALA A 75 -1.81 11.86 -4.47
N ILE A 76 -2.73 11.42 -3.61
CA ILE A 76 -4.09 11.96 -3.64
C ILE A 76 -4.04 13.38 -3.08
N ARG A 77 -4.30 14.36 -3.95
CA ARG A 77 -4.41 15.78 -3.57
C ARG A 77 -5.83 16.05 -3.07
N ASN A 78 -6.18 15.51 -1.90
CA ASN A 78 -7.44 15.85 -1.25
C ASN A 78 -7.28 15.88 0.28
N ASN A 79 -8.05 16.75 0.93
CA ASN A 79 -7.89 17.24 2.31
C ASN A 79 -8.14 16.19 3.42
N LEU A 80 -7.95 14.90 3.14
CA LEU A 80 -7.87 13.84 4.14
C LEU A 80 -6.51 13.93 4.81
N THR A 81 -6.54 14.14 6.12
CA THR A 81 -5.43 14.23 7.07
C THR A 81 -4.62 12.92 7.18
N ILE A 82 -4.06 12.44 6.06
CA ILE A 82 -2.91 11.55 6.06
C ILE A 82 -1.72 12.47 5.78
N GLY A 83 -1.06 12.87 6.87
CA GLY A 83 -0.16 14.02 6.96
C GLY A 83 0.71 14.29 5.72
N LYS A 84 0.53 15.50 5.18
CA LYS A 84 1.43 16.26 4.31
C LYS A 84 2.66 15.49 3.81
N SER A 85 2.62 15.14 2.52
CA SER A 85 3.77 15.22 1.61
C SER A 85 5.11 14.80 2.19
N LYS A 86 5.32 13.49 2.41
CA LYS A 86 6.66 12.90 2.46
C LYS A 86 6.61 11.52 1.82
N MET A 87 7.01 11.47 0.55
CA MET A 87 7.60 10.27 -0.05
C MET A 87 8.67 9.78 0.95
N PHE A 88 8.57 8.52 1.39
CA PHE A 88 9.30 7.98 2.53
C PHE A 88 8.91 8.57 3.91
N ARG A 89 8.00 7.91 4.62
CA ARG A 89 8.01 7.89 6.09
C ARG A 89 8.50 6.50 6.51
N PRO A 90 9.74 6.35 7.02
CA PRO A 90 10.29 5.05 7.33
C PRO A 90 9.61 4.38 8.53
N PHE A 91 8.90 5.13 9.38
CA PHE A 91 8.14 4.57 10.49
C PHE A 91 6.95 5.50 10.79
N CYS A 92 5.75 4.94 10.84
CA CYS A 92 4.59 5.51 11.53
C CYS A 92 3.92 4.38 12.33
#